data_AF-A0A8B6FBR7-F1
#
_entry.id   AF-A0A8B6FBR7-F1
#
_cell.length_a   1.000
_cell.length_b   1.000
_cell.length_c   1.000
_cell.angle_alpha   90.00
_cell.angle_beta   90.00
_cell.angle_gamma   90.00
#
_symmetry.space_group_name_H-M   'P 1'
#
loop_
_entity.id
_entity.type
_entity.pdbx_description
1 polymer ?
#
loop_
_entity_poly.entity_id
_entity_poly.type
_entity_poly.pdbx_seq_one_letter_code
_entity_poly.pdbx_strand_id
1 'polypeptide(L)'
;MAIASALCQGIDNFVECSIAVRIAFFLIPVAVVLQAFGVGTAAWSNSDSSRQGLWTYCYDEREFSCCESIYDKTGDTPVWLISTQVFQCISCCMALITMIMFVLLTCVTKTMQNSKVSYTTIVFCTMTGFCLMISVSIYGDNYRDSHWLDDHQLSGSFIVVLIAFFLYSVVAVILLVTECQDRPSSRVYPNSNETRQAPVQPSAPPLPVIPPTSATNQNLSTDQNECIVCMERPKQTIFLDCGHIACCDICSNTLMSSERKCPTCRTFIRESRRYYNA
;
A
#
# COMPACT_ATOMS: atom_id res chain seq x y z
N MET A 1 13.16 20.05 -24.25
CA MET A 1 14.04 19.95 -23.07
C MET A 1 13.29 19.53 -21.80
N ALA A 2 12.16 20.15 -21.44
CA ALA A 2 11.44 19.83 -20.19
C ALA A 2 10.95 18.36 -20.05
N ILE A 3 10.51 17.72 -21.15
CA ILE A 3 10.04 16.32 -21.13
C ILE A 3 11.21 15.36 -20.88
N ALA A 4 12.36 15.60 -21.54
CA ALA A 4 13.55 14.77 -21.37
C ALA A 4 14.10 14.85 -19.93
N SER A 5 14.12 16.04 -19.33
CA SER A 5 14.55 16.20 -17.92
C SER A 5 13.58 15.55 -16.93
N ALA A 6 12.27 15.61 -17.19
CA ALA A 6 11.26 14.95 -16.35
C ALA A 6 11.36 13.41 -16.44
N LEU A 7 11.63 12.88 -17.63
CA LEU A 7 11.85 11.45 -17.85
C LEU A 7 13.12 10.95 -17.15
N CYS A 8 14.25 11.65 -17.30
CA CYS A 8 15.48 11.28 -16.59
C CYS A 8 15.27 11.29 -15.07
N GLN A 9 14.62 12.33 -14.54
CA GLN A 9 14.34 12.41 -13.11
C GLN A 9 13.40 11.30 -12.63
N GLY A 10 12.43 10.87 -13.44
CA GLY A 10 11.57 9.73 -13.13
C GLY A 10 12.33 8.40 -13.06
N ILE A 11 13.29 8.18 -13.96
CA ILE A 11 14.15 7.00 -13.97
C ILE A 11 15.03 6.95 -12.72
N ASP A 12 15.65 8.08 -12.36
CA ASP A 12 16.49 8.15 -11.15
C ASP A 12 15.68 7.82 -9.89
N ASN A 13 14.46 8.39 -9.75
CA ASN A 13 13.58 8.07 -8.62
C ASN A 13 13.17 6.58 -8.60
N PHE A 14 12.93 5.98 -9.77
CA PHE A 14 12.59 4.55 -9.87
C PHE A 14 13.76 3.65 -9.44
N VAL A 15 14.99 4.05 -9.80
CA VAL A 15 16.23 3.37 -9.39
C VAL A 15 16.56 3.60 -7.92
N GLU A 16 15.93 4.55 -7.23
CA GLU A 16 16.04 4.72 -5.78
C GLU A 16 15.00 3.91 -5.00
N CYS A 17 13.93 3.43 -5.64
CA CYS A 17 12.87 2.66 -4.99
C CYS A 17 13.33 1.25 -4.57
N SER A 18 12.61 0.65 -3.60
CA SER A 18 12.87 -0.72 -3.16
C SER A 18 12.75 -1.72 -4.32
N ILE A 19 13.51 -2.82 -4.23
CA ILE A 19 13.50 -3.87 -5.26
C ILE A 19 12.08 -4.44 -5.46
N ALA A 20 11.30 -4.55 -4.39
CA ALA A 20 9.90 -5.00 -4.44
C ALA A 20 9.03 -4.12 -5.34
N VAL A 21 9.15 -2.79 -5.23
CA VAL A 21 8.40 -1.84 -6.06
C VAL A 21 8.79 -1.95 -7.52
N ARG A 22 10.08 -2.18 -7.82
CA ARG A 22 10.54 -2.41 -9.20
C ARG A 22 10.00 -3.71 -9.77
N ILE A 23 9.99 -4.78 -8.97
CA ILE A 23 9.38 -6.05 -9.38
C ILE A 23 7.89 -5.86 -9.67
N ALA A 24 7.15 -5.19 -8.78
CA ALA A 24 5.73 -4.90 -8.96
C ALA A 24 5.46 -4.08 -10.24
N PHE A 25 6.33 -3.12 -10.56
CA PHE A 25 6.22 -2.29 -11.78
C PHE A 25 6.23 -3.11 -13.07
N PHE A 26 6.94 -4.24 -13.12
CA PHE A 26 6.95 -5.12 -14.28
C PHE A 26 5.87 -6.20 -14.21
N LEU A 27 5.61 -6.76 -13.02
CA LEU A 27 4.65 -7.86 -12.88
C LEU A 27 3.18 -7.41 -13.01
N ILE A 28 2.82 -6.20 -12.56
CA ILE A 28 1.45 -5.70 -12.67
C ILE A 28 1.01 -5.58 -14.14
N PRO A 29 1.75 -4.92 -15.05
CA PRO A 29 1.39 -4.89 -16.47
C PRO A 29 1.32 -6.28 -17.12
N VAL A 30 2.24 -7.19 -16.79
CA VAL A 30 2.21 -8.56 -17.30
C VAL A 30 0.92 -9.26 -16.86
N ALA A 31 0.55 -9.15 -15.58
CA ALA A 31 -0.70 -9.72 -15.07
C ALA A 31 -1.94 -9.13 -15.77
N VAL A 32 -1.97 -7.79 -16.01
CA VAL A 32 -3.06 -7.12 -16.73
C VAL A 32 -3.19 -7.61 -18.17
N VAL A 33 -2.06 -7.79 -18.87
CA VAL A 33 -2.06 -8.26 -20.27
C VAL A 33 -2.53 -9.71 -20.35
N LEU A 34 -2.03 -10.58 -19.48
CA LEU A 34 -2.49 -11.97 -19.40
C LEU A 34 -3.99 -12.02 -19.10
N GLN A 35 -4.45 -11.19 -18.15
CA GLN A 35 -5.87 -11.08 -17.84
C GLN A 35 -6.71 -10.68 -19.05
N ALA A 36 -6.31 -9.61 -19.75
CA ALA A 36 -7.01 -9.12 -20.94
C ALA A 36 -7.05 -10.16 -22.06
N PHE A 37 -5.92 -10.86 -22.29
CA PHE A 37 -5.84 -11.93 -23.28
C PHE A 37 -6.76 -13.10 -22.92
N GLY A 38 -6.74 -13.55 -21.66
CA GLY A 38 -7.62 -14.61 -21.18
C GLY A 38 -9.09 -14.26 -21.37
N VAL A 39 -9.50 -13.03 -21.02
CA VAL A 39 -10.90 -12.59 -21.14
C VAL A 39 -11.36 -12.41 -22.59
N GLY A 40 -10.48 -11.90 -23.46
CA GLY A 40 -10.84 -11.57 -24.84
C GLY A 40 -10.85 -12.75 -25.81
N THR A 41 -10.31 -13.90 -25.41
CA THR A 41 -10.15 -15.05 -26.30
C THR A 41 -11.31 -16.05 -26.20
N ALA A 42 -11.57 -16.75 -27.30
CA ALA A 42 -12.62 -17.76 -27.40
C ALA A 42 -12.22 -19.15 -26.86
N ALA A 43 -11.18 -19.24 -26.01
CA ALA A 43 -10.55 -20.51 -25.63
C ALA A 43 -10.55 -20.75 -24.10
N TRP A 44 -11.69 -20.49 -23.46
CA TRP A 44 -11.90 -20.85 -22.06
C TRP A 44 -12.20 -22.34 -21.91
N SER A 45 -13.01 -22.87 -22.82
CA SER A 45 -13.18 -24.30 -23.02
C SER A 45 -13.17 -24.64 -24.50
N ASN A 46 -12.86 -25.89 -24.83
CA ASN A 46 -12.81 -26.36 -26.21
C ASN A 46 -13.28 -27.81 -26.32
N SER A 47 -13.79 -28.13 -27.50
CA SER A 47 -14.07 -29.48 -27.98
C SER A 47 -13.37 -29.67 -29.34
N ASP A 48 -13.56 -30.82 -29.97
CA ASP A 48 -12.88 -31.19 -31.22
C ASP A 48 -13.19 -30.24 -32.38
N SER A 49 -14.40 -29.68 -32.43
CA SER A 49 -14.87 -28.81 -33.52
C SER A 49 -15.42 -27.47 -33.04
N SER A 50 -15.24 -27.12 -31.77
CA SER A 50 -15.72 -25.84 -31.23
C SER A 50 -14.92 -25.33 -30.05
N ARG A 51 -14.97 -24.03 -29.83
CA ARG A 51 -14.28 -23.32 -28.76
C ARG A 51 -15.22 -22.29 -28.16
N GLN A 52 -15.25 -22.23 -26.85
CA GLN A 52 -16.08 -21.30 -26.09
C GLN A 52 -15.17 -20.35 -25.32
N GLY A 53 -15.36 -19.05 -25.56
CA GLY A 53 -14.86 -17.99 -24.70
C GLY A 53 -15.92 -17.54 -23.71
N LEU A 54 -15.56 -16.50 -22.96
CA LEU A 54 -16.50 -15.88 -22.04
C LEU A 54 -17.60 -15.08 -22.75
N TRP A 55 -17.29 -14.52 -23.92
CA TRP A 55 -18.18 -13.62 -24.69
C TRP A 55 -18.56 -14.16 -26.06
N THR A 56 -17.70 -14.99 -26.63
CA THR A 56 -17.80 -15.49 -27.99
C THR A 56 -17.79 -17.00 -28.00
N TYR A 57 -18.47 -17.56 -28.98
CA TYR A 57 -18.45 -18.99 -29.27
C TYR A 57 -18.04 -19.19 -30.72
N CYS A 58 -17.08 -20.08 -30.96
CA CYS A 58 -16.58 -20.41 -32.28
C CYS A 58 -16.76 -21.89 -32.57
N TYR A 59 -17.07 -22.23 -33.81
CA TYR A 59 -17.21 -23.61 -34.28
C TYR A 59 -16.76 -23.76 -35.72
N ASP A 60 -16.30 -24.96 -36.05
CA ASP A 60 -15.80 -25.28 -37.38
C ASP A 60 -16.94 -25.83 -38.25
N GLU A 61 -17.25 -25.13 -39.35
CA GLU A 61 -18.13 -25.61 -40.40
C GLU A 61 -17.31 -25.97 -41.65
N ARG A 62 -17.17 -27.26 -41.91
CA ARG A 62 -16.39 -27.81 -43.03
C ARG A 62 -14.92 -27.36 -42.98
N GLU A 63 -14.57 -26.30 -43.70
CA GLU A 63 -13.19 -25.78 -43.84
C GLU A 63 -13.02 -24.38 -43.21
N PHE A 64 -14.10 -23.76 -42.73
CA PHE A 64 -14.08 -22.43 -42.13
C PHE A 64 -14.43 -22.47 -40.64
N SER A 65 -13.83 -21.56 -39.87
CA SER A 65 -14.15 -21.36 -38.46
C SER A 65 -15.04 -20.12 -38.32
N CYS A 66 -16.25 -20.31 -37.81
CA CYS A 66 -17.25 -19.26 -37.60
C CYS A 66 -17.26 -18.86 -36.12
N CYS A 67 -17.34 -17.56 -35.82
CA CYS A 67 -17.41 -17.05 -34.45
C CYS A 67 -18.58 -16.08 -34.31
N GLU A 68 -19.35 -16.26 -33.24
CA GLU A 68 -20.52 -15.43 -32.93
C GLU A 68 -20.55 -15.06 -31.44
N SER A 69 -21.37 -14.08 -31.09
CA SER A 69 -21.68 -13.75 -29.70
C SER A 69 -22.34 -14.93 -29.00
N ILE A 70 -21.96 -15.18 -27.75
CA ILE A 70 -22.55 -16.26 -26.96
C ILE A 70 -24.04 -16.06 -26.69
N TYR A 71 -24.51 -14.81 -26.73
CA TYR A 71 -25.92 -14.47 -26.52
C TYR A 71 -26.80 -14.80 -27.75
N ASP A 72 -26.26 -14.69 -28.95
CA ASP A 72 -27.01 -14.94 -30.19
C ASP A 72 -27.25 -16.44 -30.42
N LYS A 73 -26.32 -17.29 -29.96
CA LYS A 73 -26.37 -18.74 -30.21
C LYS A 73 -27.42 -19.49 -29.38
N THR A 74 -27.51 -19.20 -28.08
CA THR A 74 -28.25 -20.08 -27.15
C THR A 74 -29.64 -19.58 -26.77
N GLY A 75 -29.98 -18.32 -27.06
CA GLY A 75 -31.26 -17.70 -26.65
C GLY A 75 -31.37 -17.48 -25.14
N ASP A 76 -30.93 -18.45 -24.33
CA ASP A 76 -30.90 -18.44 -22.87
C ASP A 76 -29.48 -18.74 -22.36
N THR A 77 -28.67 -17.71 -22.10
CA THR A 77 -27.35 -17.89 -21.46
C THR A 77 -27.49 -18.16 -19.96
N PRO A 78 -26.78 -19.14 -19.39
CA PRO A 78 -26.94 -19.52 -18.00
C PRO A 78 -26.42 -18.45 -17.03
N VAL A 79 -27.07 -18.35 -15.87
CA VAL A 79 -26.76 -17.33 -14.83
C VAL A 79 -25.33 -17.47 -14.30
N TRP A 80 -24.76 -18.67 -14.24
CA TRP A 80 -23.39 -18.88 -13.78
C TRP A 80 -22.37 -18.25 -14.75
N LEU A 81 -22.64 -18.25 -16.06
CA LEU A 81 -21.77 -17.66 -17.07
C LEU A 81 -21.83 -16.14 -16.99
N ILE A 82 -23.04 -15.59 -16.81
CA ILE A 82 -23.24 -14.15 -16.56
C ILE A 82 -22.53 -13.72 -15.28
N SER A 83 -22.59 -14.54 -14.22
CA SER A 83 -21.89 -14.26 -12.96
C SER A 83 -20.37 -14.22 -13.18
N THR A 84 -19.82 -15.20 -13.91
CA THR A 84 -18.41 -15.23 -14.31
C THR A 84 -18.02 -13.95 -15.07
N GLN A 85 -18.80 -13.57 -16.08
CA GLN A 85 -18.62 -12.33 -16.85
C GLN A 85 -18.57 -11.09 -15.98
N VAL A 86 -19.50 -10.96 -15.02
CA VAL A 86 -19.57 -9.80 -14.12
C VAL A 86 -18.34 -9.70 -13.22
N PHE A 87 -17.98 -10.79 -12.53
CA PHE A 87 -16.77 -10.79 -11.69
C PHE A 87 -15.50 -10.54 -12.50
N GLN A 88 -15.48 -11.03 -13.73
CA GLN A 88 -14.38 -10.81 -14.65
C GLN A 88 -14.26 -9.35 -15.09
N CYS A 89 -15.37 -8.68 -15.39
CA CYS A 89 -15.40 -7.25 -15.70
C CYS A 89 -14.98 -6.39 -14.51
N ILE A 90 -15.50 -6.69 -13.31
CA ILE A 90 -15.11 -5.99 -12.07
C ILE A 90 -13.60 -6.12 -11.86
N SER A 91 -13.06 -7.33 -12.02
CA SER A 91 -11.62 -7.56 -11.90
C SER A 91 -10.81 -6.77 -12.93
N CYS A 92 -11.21 -6.75 -14.20
CA CYS A 92 -10.53 -5.96 -15.24
C CYS A 92 -10.53 -4.46 -14.93
N CYS A 93 -11.64 -3.91 -14.44
CA CYS A 93 -11.71 -2.51 -14.01
C CYS A 93 -10.75 -2.23 -12.86
N MET A 94 -10.74 -3.06 -11.82
CA MET A 94 -9.84 -2.92 -10.67
C MET A 94 -8.36 -3.05 -11.09
N ALA A 95 -8.05 -3.98 -11.99
CA ALA A 95 -6.72 -4.18 -12.55
C ALA A 95 -6.19 -2.95 -13.30
N LEU A 96 -7.02 -2.34 -14.16
CA LEU A 96 -6.67 -1.13 -14.90
C LEU A 96 -6.48 0.07 -13.98
N ILE A 97 -7.38 0.25 -13.01
CA ILE A 97 -7.25 1.31 -11.99
C ILE A 97 -5.93 1.14 -11.22
N THR A 98 -5.61 -0.09 -10.82
CA THR A 98 -4.36 -0.40 -10.12
C THR A 98 -3.14 -0.06 -10.98
N MET A 99 -3.12 -0.49 -12.24
CA MET A 99 -2.01 -0.22 -13.15
C MET A 99 -1.80 1.28 -13.36
N ILE A 100 -2.88 2.02 -13.65
CA ILE A 100 -2.80 3.47 -13.89
C ILE A 100 -2.33 4.19 -12.62
N MET A 101 -2.95 3.90 -11.47
CA MET A 101 -2.56 4.52 -10.21
C MET A 101 -1.11 4.20 -9.87
N PHE A 102 -0.67 2.94 -10.00
CA PHE A 102 0.69 2.54 -9.69
C PHE A 102 1.72 3.22 -10.61
N VAL A 103 1.46 3.26 -11.92
CA VAL A 103 2.35 3.93 -12.89
C VAL A 103 2.42 5.44 -12.64
N LEU A 104 1.28 6.11 -12.42
CA LEU A 104 1.28 7.55 -12.12
C LEU A 104 2.00 7.85 -10.80
N LEU A 105 1.78 7.02 -9.78
CA LEU A 105 2.42 7.20 -8.48
C LEU A 105 3.91 6.88 -8.51
N THR A 106 4.37 6.05 -9.46
CA THR A 106 5.78 5.69 -9.67
C THR A 106 6.53 6.69 -10.53
N CYS A 107 5.96 7.03 -11.68
CA CYS A 107 6.66 7.79 -12.72
C CYS A 107 6.45 9.31 -12.59
N VAL A 108 5.32 9.75 -12.03
CA VAL A 108 4.95 11.18 -11.99
C VAL A 108 5.13 11.77 -10.61
N THR A 109 4.69 11.07 -9.57
CA THR A 109 4.76 11.58 -8.20
C THR A 109 5.94 10.94 -7.46
N LYS A 110 6.78 11.72 -6.77
CA LYS A 110 7.84 11.18 -5.89
C LYS A 110 7.28 10.58 -4.59
N THR A 111 6.11 9.95 -4.64
CA THR A 111 5.32 9.56 -3.45
C THR A 111 5.63 8.12 -3.02
N MET A 112 6.65 7.49 -3.60
CA MET A 112 6.97 6.07 -3.45
C MET A 112 7.37 5.65 -2.03
N GLN A 113 7.80 6.61 -1.20
CA GLN A 113 8.12 6.38 0.20
C GLN A 113 6.90 6.52 1.14
N ASN A 114 5.71 6.73 0.57
CA ASN A 114 4.49 6.86 1.36
C ASN A 114 3.82 5.50 1.50
N SER A 115 3.87 4.92 2.70
CA SER A 115 3.19 3.66 3.02
C SER A 115 1.72 3.66 2.59
N LYS A 116 1.03 4.82 2.59
CA LYS A 116 -0.37 4.91 2.13
C LYS A 116 -0.55 4.47 0.67
N VAL A 117 0.40 4.79 -0.20
CA VAL A 117 0.36 4.42 -1.64
C VAL A 117 0.55 2.92 -1.81
N SER A 118 1.51 2.35 -1.08
CA SER A 118 1.79 0.92 -1.06
C SER A 118 0.58 0.13 -0.55
N TYR A 119 0.00 0.51 0.60
CA TYR A 119 -1.22 -0.11 1.14
C TYR A 119 -2.41 -0.02 0.18
N THR A 120 -2.61 1.14 -0.48
CA THR A 120 -3.68 1.28 -1.46
C THR A 120 -3.51 0.29 -2.62
N THR A 121 -2.29 0.15 -3.14
CA THR A 121 -1.96 -0.80 -4.21
C THR A 121 -2.22 -2.25 -3.77
N ILE A 122 -1.77 -2.63 -2.56
CA ILE A 122 -2.00 -3.97 -2.00
C ILE A 122 -3.50 -4.29 -1.93
N VAL A 123 -4.33 -3.35 -1.47
CA VAL A 123 -5.79 -3.53 -1.39
C VAL A 123 -6.39 -3.77 -2.77
N PHE A 124 -6.06 -2.96 -3.78
CA PHE A 124 -6.62 -3.18 -5.11
C PHE A 124 -6.10 -4.47 -5.78
N CYS A 125 -4.83 -4.84 -5.61
CA CYS A 125 -4.30 -6.11 -6.11
C CYS A 125 -5.00 -7.32 -5.48
N THR A 126 -5.22 -7.30 -4.16
CA THR A 126 -5.95 -8.38 -3.46
C THR A 126 -7.41 -8.47 -3.86
N MET A 127 -8.11 -7.33 -4.02
CA MET A 127 -9.48 -7.31 -4.53
C MET A 127 -9.57 -7.83 -5.97
N THR A 128 -8.64 -7.43 -6.84
CA THR A 128 -8.54 -7.94 -8.21
C THR A 128 -8.37 -9.46 -8.21
N GLY A 129 -7.43 -9.97 -7.42
CA GLY A 129 -7.18 -11.41 -7.28
C GLY A 129 -8.39 -12.18 -6.72
N PHE A 130 -9.09 -11.61 -5.73
CA PHE A 130 -10.29 -12.23 -5.17
C PHE A 130 -11.42 -12.34 -6.20
N CYS A 131 -11.69 -11.29 -6.98
CA CYS A 131 -12.67 -11.33 -8.05
C CYS A 131 -12.29 -12.35 -9.16
N LEU A 132 -11.00 -12.46 -9.51
CA LEU A 132 -10.55 -13.50 -10.44
C LEU A 132 -10.78 -14.90 -9.90
N MET A 133 -10.44 -15.12 -8.64
CA MET A 133 -10.63 -16.43 -8.02
C MET A 133 -12.10 -16.84 -7.96
N ILE A 134 -13.01 -15.92 -7.65
CA ILE A 134 -14.45 -16.19 -7.73
C ILE A 134 -14.87 -16.55 -9.16
N SER A 135 -14.46 -15.74 -10.14
CA SER A 135 -14.77 -15.95 -11.56
C SER A 135 -14.37 -17.34 -12.05
N VAL A 136 -13.09 -17.70 -11.88
CA VAL A 136 -12.56 -19.01 -12.33
C VAL A 136 -13.16 -20.18 -11.56
N SER A 137 -13.53 -19.99 -10.29
CA SER A 137 -14.18 -21.03 -9.50
C SER A 137 -15.60 -21.31 -10.00
N ILE A 138 -16.39 -20.25 -10.27
CA ILE A 138 -17.74 -20.38 -10.82
C ILE A 138 -17.68 -21.09 -12.18
N TYR A 139 -16.80 -20.65 -13.07
CA TYR A 139 -16.64 -21.27 -14.38
C TYR A 139 -16.18 -22.73 -14.27
N GLY A 140 -15.15 -23.00 -13.46
CA GLY A 140 -14.56 -24.33 -13.31
C GLY A 140 -15.49 -25.37 -12.68
N ASP A 141 -16.42 -24.95 -11.83
CA ASP A 141 -17.44 -25.82 -11.23
C ASP A 141 -18.58 -26.11 -12.21
N ASN A 142 -19.00 -25.12 -13.00
CA ASN A 142 -20.23 -25.21 -13.79
C ASN A 142 -20.01 -25.62 -15.26
N TYR A 143 -18.78 -25.55 -15.79
CA TYR A 143 -18.53 -25.82 -17.22
C TYR A 143 -18.87 -27.25 -17.65
N ARG A 144 -18.85 -28.22 -16.72
CA ARG A 144 -19.07 -29.65 -17.00
C ARG A 144 -20.42 -30.18 -16.53
N ASP A 145 -21.05 -29.52 -15.55
CA ASP A 145 -22.23 -30.04 -14.85
C ASP A 145 -23.56 -29.78 -15.58
N SER A 146 -23.56 -28.82 -16.50
CA SER A 146 -24.74 -28.54 -17.30
C SER A 146 -24.51 -29.08 -18.71
N HIS A 147 -25.47 -29.84 -19.25
CA HIS A 147 -25.60 -30.27 -20.67
C HIS A 147 -25.58 -29.11 -21.70
N TRP A 148 -25.13 -27.93 -21.26
CA TRP A 148 -24.94 -26.70 -22.02
C TRP A 148 -23.92 -26.89 -23.15
N LEU A 149 -22.86 -27.68 -22.93
CA LEU A 149 -21.88 -28.03 -23.96
C LEU A 149 -21.30 -29.42 -23.67
N ASP A 150 -21.75 -30.43 -24.42
CA ASP A 150 -21.17 -31.77 -24.34
C ASP A 150 -19.70 -31.76 -24.83
N ASP A 151 -18.86 -32.62 -24.23
CA ASP A 151 -17.45 -32.89 -24.62
C ASP A 151 -16.49 -31.68 -24.63
N HIS A 152 -16.75 -30.63 -23.85
CA HIS A 152 -15.82 -29.52 -23.67
C HIS A 152 -14.84 -29.76 -22.52
N GLN A 153 -13.56 -29.42 -22.74
CA GLN A 153 -12.49 -29.43 -21.74
C GLN A 153 -12.02 -28.00 -21.46
N LEU A 154 -11.45 -27.77 -20.27
CA LEU A 154 -10.81 -26.49 -19.93
C LEU A 154 -9.63 -26.22 -20.87
N SER A 155 -9.55 -24.98 -21.37
CA SER A 155 -8.58 -24.59 -22.38
C SER A 155 -7.66 -23.45 -21.92
N GLY A 156 -6.79 -22.98 -22.82
CA GLY A 156 -5.66 -22.12 -22.48
C GLY A 156 -6.03 -20.79 -21.81
N SER A 157 -7.14 -20.17 -22.20
CA SER A 157 -7.55 -18.86 -21.66
C SER A 157 -7.88 -18.93 -20.16
N PHE A 158 -8.49 -20.03 -19.71
CA PHE A 158 -8.76 -20.28 -18.30
C PHE A 158 -7.44 -20.34 -17.50
N ILE A 159 -6.45 -21.08 -18.03
CA ILE A 159 -5.13 -21.21 -17.40
C ILE A 159 -4.41 -19.86 -17.37
N VAL A 160 -4.51 -19.06 -18.43
CA VAL A 160 -3.90 -17.72 -18.49
C VAL A 160 -4.50 -16.79 -17.41
N VAL A 161 -5.81 -16.83 -17.18
CA VAL A 161 -6.45 -16.06 -16.11
C VAL A 161 -6.02 -16.55 -14.72
N LEU A 162 -5.85 -17.86 -14.53
CA LEU A 162 -5.28 -18.40 -13.30
C LEU A 162 -3.85 -17.91 -13.05
N ILE A 163 -3.00 -17.87 -14.08
CA ILE A 163 -1.64 -17.34 -13.98
C ILE A 163 -1.70 -15.85 -13.58
N ALA A 164 -2.58 -15.06 -14.20
CA ALA A 164 -2.78 -13.66 -13.83
C ALA A 164 -3.17 -13.50 -12.35
N PHE A 165 -4.08 -14.34 -11.82
CA PHE A 165 -4.43 -14.39 -10.40
C PHE A 165 -3.21 -14.63 -9.49
N PHE A 166 -2.37 -15.61 -9.82
CA PHE A 166 -1.16 -15.88 -9.04
C PHE A 166 -0.19 -14.71 -9.09
N LEU A 167 -0.02 -14.06 -10.24
CA LEU A 167 0.83 -12.87 -10.37
C LEU A 167 0.32 -11.71 -9.49
N TYR A 168 -0.98 -11.42 -9.48
CA TYR A 168 -1.54 -10.38 -8.60
C TYR A 168 -1.33 -10.71 -7.12
N SER A 169 -1.47 -11.98 -6.75
CA SER A 169 -1.27 -12.44 -5.37
C SER A 169 0.19 -12.37 -4.95
N VAL A 170 1.13 -12.76 -5.83
CA VAL A 170 2.58 -12.64 -5.60
C VAL A 170 2.98 -11.17 -5.43
N VAL A 171 2.48 -10.27 -6.28
CA VAL A 171 2.74 -8.82 -6.14
C VAL A 171 2.20 -8.30 -4.80
N ALA A 172 0.97 -8.64 -4.42
CA ALA A 172 0.39 -8.21 -3.16
C ALA A 172 1.20 -8.71 -1.95
N VAL A 173 1.64 -9.97 -1.97
CA VAL A 173 2.47 -10.56 -0.91
C VAL A 173 3.83 -9.89 -0.84
N ILE A 174 4.51 -9.66 -1.98
CA ILE A 174 5.81 -8.99 -2.02
C ILE A 174 5.72 -7.60 -1.38
N LEU A 175 4.74 -6.80 -1.80
CA LEU A 175 4.53 -5.45 -1.27
C LEU A 175 4.16 -5.47 0.22
N LEU A 176 3.32 -6.41 0.65
CA LEU A 176 2.92 -6.57 2.05
C LEU A 176 4.11 -6.97 2.94
N VAL A 177 4.93 -7.91 2.49
CA VAL A 177 6.14 -8.34 3.21
C VAL A 177 7.11 -7.17 3.36
N THR A 178 7.30 -6.36 2.31
CA THR A 178 8.17 -5.18 2.43
C THR A 178 7.65 -4.14 3.41
N GLU A 179 6.35 -3.85 3.43
CA GLU A 179 5.77 -2.93 4.43
C GLU A 179 5.88 -3.48 5.86
N CYS A 180 5.75 -4.80 6.03
CA CYS A 180 5.96 -5.45 7.32
C CYS A 180 7.41 -5.37 7.79
N GLN A 181 8.37 -5.47 6.87
CA GLN A 181 9.79 -5.40 7.19
C GLN A 181 10.25 -3.98 7.50
N ASP A 182 9.68 -2.97 6.84
CA ASP A 182 9.99 -1.55 7.07
C ASP A 182 9.36 -1.01 8.37
N ARG A 183 8.38 -1.71 8.98
CA ARG A 183 7.82 -1.32 10.28
C ARG A 183 8.80 -1.70 11.40
N PRO A 184 9.44 -0.73 12.10
CA PRO A 184 10.38 -1.05 13.18
C PRO A 184 9.67 -1.80 14.32
N SER A 185 10.22 -2.95 14.70
CA SER A 185 9.77 -3.82 15.79
C SER A 185 9.63 -3.02 17.09
N SER A 186 8.40 -2.59 17.38
CA SER A 186 8.03 -1.85 18.59
C SER A 186 7.09 -2.72 19.43
N ARG A 187 7.58 -3.90 19.83
CA ARG A 187 7.06 -4.67 20.96
C ARG A 187 8.20 -5.40 21.69
N VAL A 188 9.14 -4.65 22.23
CA VAL A 188 9.85 -5.10 23.43
C VAL A 188 8.91 -4.75 24.59
N TYR A 189 8.21 -5.75 25.14
CA TYR A 189 7.49 -5.59 26.40
C TYR A 189 8.51 -5.21 27.49
N PRO A 190 8.31 -4.11 28.26
CA PRO A 190 9.13 -3.88 29.44
C PRO A 190 8.81 -5.00 30.45
N ASN A 191 9.86 -5.72 30.82
CA ASN A 191 9.85 -6.79 31.80
C ASN A 191 9.31 -6.24 33.14
N SER A 192 8.16 -6.73 33.60
CA SER A 192 7.55 -6.31 34.86
C SER A 192 8.23 -7.02 36.02
N ASN A 193 9.44 -6.64 36.39
CA ASN A 193 10.09 -7.11 37.61
C ASN A 193 11.11 -6.07 38.11
N GLU A 194 10.66 -5.03 38.81
CA GLU A 194 11.47 -4.46 39.90
C GLU A 194 10.60 -3.78 40.96
N THR A 195 10.49 -4.48 42.09
CA THR A 195 9.91 -4.02 43.35
C THR A 195 10.91 -3.10 44.07
N ARG A 196 10.54 -1.86 44.41
CA ARG A 196 11.00 -1.24 45.67
C ARG A 196 10.30 0.08 46.06
N GLN A 197 9.57 -0.03 47.18
CA GLN A 197 9.57 0.85 48.36
C GLN A 197 9.12 2.32 48.25
N ALA A 198 8.06 2.60 49.03
CA ALA A 198 7.60 3.92 49.41
C ALA A 198 8.63 4.66 50.32
N PRO A 199 8.77 6.00 50.21
CA PRO A 199 9.64 6.77 51.09
C PRO A 199 8.96 7.11 52.41
N VAL A 200 9.70 6.90 53.50
CA VAL A 200 9.41 7.31 54.88
C VAL A 200 9.68 8.82 55.04
N GLN A 201 8.77 9.55 55.68
CA GLN A 201 8.92 10.95 56.08
C GLN A 201 9.65 11.11 57.43
N PRO A 202 10.33 12.25 57.65
CA PRO A 202 10.21 12.92 58.96
C PRO A 202 10.01 14.45 58.91
N SER A 203 9.27 14.88 59.93
CA SER A 203 8.81 16.17 60.46
C SER A 203 9.73 17.41 60.45
N ALA A 204 9.13 18.62 60.27
CA ALA A 204 9.19 19.85 61.13
C ALA A 204 8.87 21.16 60.30
N PRO A 205 8.74 22.38 60.88
CA PRO A 205 7.50 23.11 61.23
C PRO A 205 7.17 24.38 60.37
N PRO A 206 6.02 25.07 60.59
CA PRO A 206 5.37 25.97 59.62
C PRO A 206 5.69 27.47 59.79
N LEU A 207 5.68 28.23 58.68
CA LEU A 207 5.72 29.71 58.64
C LEU A 207 4.95 30.27 57.41
N PRO A 208 4.52 31.54 57.42
CA PRO A 208 3.10 31.91 57.42
C PRO A 208 2.56 32.45 56.09
N VAL A 209 1.25 32.28 55.93
CA VAL A 209 0.39 32.79 54.84
C VAL A 209 0.21 34.31 54.96
N ILE A 210 0.41 35.04 53.86
CA ILE A 210 -0.13 36.39 53.65
C ILE A 210 -0.79 36.44 52.25
N PRO A 211 -2.06 36.87 52.14
CA PRO A 211 -2.77 37.07 50.86
C PRO A 211 -2.93 38.58 50.53
N PRO A 212 -3.78 38.90 49.53
CA PRO A 212 -3.49 39.17 48.12
C PRO A 212 -3.18 40.66 47.85
N THR A 213 -2.87 41.06 46.61
CA THR A 213 -3.62 42.03 45.77
C THR A 213 -2.74 42.57 44.61
N SER A 214 -3.39 42.75 43.45
CA SER A 214 -3.14 43.79 42.43
C SER A 214 -2.04 43.60 41.38
N ALA A 215 -2.51 43.10 40.23
CA ALA A 215 -2.38 43.69 38.89
C ALA A 215 -1.05 44.34 38.49
N THR A 216 -0.40 43.80 37.45
CA THR A 216 0.08 44.58 36.29
C THR A 216 0.27 43.66 35.09
N ASN A 217 -0.34 44.03 33.96
CA ASN A 217 -0.17 43.47 32.64
C ASN A 217 1.30 43.48 32.20
N GLN A 218 1.88 42.33 31.83
CA GLN A 218 3.03 42.27 30.91
C GLN A 218 2.96 41.01 30.02
N ASN A 219 2.62 41.23 28.75
CA ASN A 219 3.17 40.58 27.56
C ASN A 219 3.56 39.09 27.66
N LEU A 220 2.58 38.21 27.42
CA LEU A 220 2.77 36.78 27.22
C LEU A 220 3.17 36.48 25.76
N SER A 221 4.38 36.87 25.36
CA SER A 221 4.92 36.55 24.03
C SER A 221 6.44 36.42 24.01
N THR A 222 7.02 35.65 24.94
CA THR A 222 8.45 35.28 24.90
C THR A 222 8.68 33.76 25.01
N ASP A 223 7.66 32.99 25.40
CA ASP A 223 7.80 31.57 25.75
C ASP A 223 7.97 30.61 24.55
N GLN A 224 7.87 31.12 23.31
CA GLN A 224 7.99 30.28 22.11
C GLN A 224 9.44 30.04 21.66
N ASN A 225 10.43 30.77 22.17
CA ASN A 225 11.81 30.67 21.69
C ASN A 225 12.80 30.09 22.71
N GLU A 226 12.34 29.64 23.88
CA GLU A 226 13.20 29.07 24.93
C GLU A 226 13.22 27.54 24.91
N CYS A 227 14.35 26.95 25.30
CA CYS A 227 14.55 25.51 25.33
C CYS A 227 13.57 24.86 26.30
N ILE A 228 12.78 23.90 25.83
CA ILE A 228 11.75 23.25 26.67
C ILE A 228 12.32 22.35 27.77
N VAL A 229 13.64 22.10 27.76
CA VAL A 229 14.32 21.23 28.73
C VAL A 229 14.87 22.05 29.89
N CYS A 230 15.61 23.11 29.60
CA CYS A 230 16.22 23.95 30.65
C CYS A 230 15.46 25.25 30.92
N MET A 231 14.58 25.69 30.03
CA MET A 231 13.82 26.96 30.11
C MET A 231 14.69 28.22 30.33
N GLU A 232 16.00 28.12 30.07
CA GLU A 232 16.96 29.21 30.32
C GLU A 232 17.64 29.72 29.04
N ARG A 233 17.75 28.88 28.02
CA ARG A 233 18.52 29.16 26.79
C ARG A 233 17.61 29.12 25.57
N PRO A 234 17.90 29.90 24.52
CA PRO A 234 17.09 29.88 23.30
C PRO A 234 17.16 28.52 22.60
N LYS A 235 16.10 28.18 21.86
CA LYS A 235 16.08 27.00 20.99
C LYS A 235 17.07 27.23 19.84
N GLN A 236 18.03 26.33 19.71
CA GLN A 236 19.12 26.44 18.73
C GLN A 236 19.38 25.13 18.00
N THR A 237 18.58 24.09 18.23
CA THR A 237 18.78 22.78 17.63
C THR A 237 17.51 22.30 16.96
N ILE A 238 17.63 21.88 15.69
CA ILE A 238 16.61 21.17 14.94
C ILE A 238 16.94 19.68 14.91
N PHE A 239 15.92 18.85 15.13
CA PHE A 239 16.02 17.40 15.02
C PHE A 239 15.62 16.96 13.61
N LEU A 240 16.52 16.33 12.85
CA LEU A 240 16.29 16.08 11.42
C LEU A 240 15.20 15.03 11.17
N ASP A 241 15.03 14.07 12.08
CA ASP A 241 14.04 13.00 11.94
C ASP A 241 12.59 13.46 12.18
N CYS A 242 12.37 14.63 12.81
CA CYS A 242 11.03 15.13 13.11
C CYS A 242 10.80 16.63 12.87
N GLY A 243 11.83 17.39 12.51
CA GLY A 243 11.76 18.82 12.20
C GLY A 243 11.53 19.75 13.40
N HIS A 244 11.41 19.24 14.62
CA HIS A 244 11.12 20.07 15.78
C HIS A 244 12.35 20.86 16.25
N ILE A 245 12.14 22.16 16.46
CA ILE A 245 13.10 23.06 17.08
C ILE A 245 12.65 23.23 18.53
N ALA A 246 13.33 22.58 19.47
CA ALA A 246 12.86 22.47 20.85
C ALA A 246 13.95 22.67 21.92
N CYS A 247 15.21 22.42 21.57
CA CYS A 247 16.31 22.40 22.53
C CYS A 247 17.40 23.45 22.22
N CYS A 248 18.09 23.91 23.26
CA CYS A 248 19.41 24.51 23.11
C CYS A 248 20.44 23.43 22.73
N ASP A 249 21.62 23.85 22.30
CA ASP A 249 22.74 22.99 21.91
C ASP A 249 23.17 22.02 23.02
N ILE A 250 23.29 22.50 24.26
CA ILE A 250 23.72 21.69 25.41
C ILE A 250 22.68 20.62 25.74
N CYS A 251 21.41 21.00 25.86
CA CYS A 251 20.34 20.04 26.14
C CYS A 251 20.16 19.04 24.99
N SER A 252 20.34 19.45 23.73
CA SER A 252 20.33 18.51 22.62
C SER A 252 21.46 17.51 22.71
N ASN A 253 22.68 17.90 23.09
CA ASN A 253 23.81 16.98 23.19
C ASN A 253 23.58 15.95 24.30
N THR A 254 23.09 16.37 25.47
CA THR A 254 22.74 15.46 26.57
C THR A 254 21.59 14.51 26.18
N LEU A 255 20.61 15.02 25.42
CA LEU A 255 19.51 14.20 24.90
C LEU A 255 20.01 13.18 23.87
N MET A 256 20.96 13.57 23.02
CA MET A 256 21.58 12.69 22.03
C MET A 256 22.53 11.64 22.64
N SER A 257 23.05 11.86 23.85
CA SER A 257 23.86 10.87 24.59
C SER A 257 23.06 9.95 25.52
N SER A 258 21.80 10.30 25.81
CA SER A 258 20.91 9.53 26.68
C SER A 258 19.75 8.90 25.88
N GLU A 259 18.56 9.51 25.91
CA GLU A 259 17.32 8.92 25.39
C GLU A 259 17.16 8.99 23.88
N ARG A 260 17.86 9.91 23.19
CA ARG A 260 17.77 10.17 21.74
C ARG A 260 16.34 10.32 21.24
N LYS A 261 15.46 10.99 21.99
CA LYS A 261 14.06 11.23 21.60
C LYS A 261 13.73 12.70 21.66
N CYS A 262 13.02 13.21 20.66
CA CYS A 262 12.58 14.60 20.65
C CYS A 262 11.65 14.86 21.85
N PRO A 263 11.88 15.90 22.68
CA PRO A 263 11.03 16.11 23.85
C PRO A 263 9.63 16.64 23.48
N THR A 264 9.43 17.11 22.24
CA THR A 264 8.13 17.57 21.73
C THR A 264 7.27 16.41 21.23
N CYS A 265 7.79 15.57 20.34
CA CYS A 265 7.01 14.53 19.65
C CYS A 265 7.42 13.09 20.00
N ARG A 266 8.46 12.92 20.82
CA ARG A 266 9.01 11.63 21.26
C ARG A 266 9.56 10.73 20.14
N THR A 267 9.65 11.24 18.91
CA THR A 267 10.33 10.57 17.79
C THR A 267 11.82 10.37 18.10
N PHE A 268 12.35 9.18 17.78
CA PHE A 268 13.78 8.88 17.92
C PHE A 268 14.61 9.72 16.96
N ILE A 269 15.73 10.27 17.45
CA ILE A 269 16.59 11.20 16.73
C ILE A 269 17.93 10.53 16.45
N ARG A 270 18.27 10.39 15.16
CA ARG A 270 19.56 9.91 14.67
C ARG A 270 20.55 11.06 14.53
N GLU A 271 20.07 12.22 14.10
CA GLU A 271 20.90 13.39 13.85
C GLU A 271 20.20 14.69 14.30
N SER A 272 20.96 15.55 14.97
CA SER A 272 20.54 16.91 15.31
C SER A 272 21.54 17.92 14.75
N ARG A 273 21.03 19.10 14.35
CA ARG A 273 21.84 20.18 13.77
C ARG A 273 21.52 21.51 14.43
N ARG A 274 22.52 22.39 14.48
CA ARG A 274 22.31 23.76 14.96
C ARG A 274 21.45 24.53 13.96
N TYR A 275 20.37 25.13 14.46
CA TYR A 275 19.46 25.98 13.74
C TYR A 275 19.85 27.44 13.97
N TYR A 276 20.01 28.18 12.88
CA TYR A 276 20.33 29.60 12.88
C TYR A 276 19.09 30.36 12.40
N ASN A 277 18.51 31.18 13.27
CA ASN A 277 17.51 32.16 12.84
C ASN A 277 18.24 33.24 12.03
N ALA A 278 17.78 33.49 10.80
CA ALA A 278 18.21 34.61 9.97
C ALA A 278 17.52 35.91 10.39
#